data_AF-A0A6B2ZFP4-F1
#
_entry.id   AF-A0A6B2ZFP4-F1
#
_cell.length_a   1.000
_cell.length_b   1.000
_cell.length_c   1.000
_cell.angle_alpha   90.00
_cell.angle_beta   90.00
_cell.angle_gamma   90.00
#
_symmetry.space_group_name_H-M   'P 1'
#
loop_
_entity.id
_entity.type
_entity.pdbx_description
1 polymer ?
#
loop_
_entity_poly.entity_id
_entity_poly.type
_entity_poly.pdbx_seq_one_letter_code
_entity_poly.pdbx_strand_id
1 'polypeptide(L)'
;MSAMNRLDLDLTQLGAQAANAARLDTPAARLSALTAVFAECGERANVYYCPDTAAADFVRWVALDYQGARRAVRRRAGVAGV
;
A
#
# COMPACT_ATOMS: atom_id res chain seq x y z
N MET A 1 -21.14 -5.65 -15.44
CA MET A 1 -20.29 -4.84 -14.55
C MET A 1 -20.62 -5.23 -13.13
N SER A 2 -19.82 -6.08 -12.48
CA SER A 2 -20.02 -6.42 -11.07
C SER A 2 -19.72 -5.18 -10.23
N ALA A 3 -20.65 -4.78 -9.36
CA ALA A 3 -20.41 -3.73 -8.38
C ALA A 3 -19.23 -4.16 -7.52
N MET A 4 -18.08 -3.50 -7.69
CA MET A 4 -16.91 -3.74 -6.85
C MET A 4 -17.25 -3.28 -5.44
N ASN A 5 -17.07 -4.15 -4.44
CA ASN A 5 -17.34 -3.79 -3.06
C ASN A 5 -16.42 -2.63 -2.66
N ARG A 6 -16.93 -1.69 -1.86
CA ARG A 6 -16.17 -0.54 -1.37
C ARG A 6 -14.85 -0.97 -0.71
N LEU A 7 -14.87 -2.08 0.02
CA LEU A 7 -13.68 -2.68 0.62
C LEU A 7 -12.61 -3.02 -0.42
N ASP A 8 -12.99 -3.66 -1.52
CA ASP A 8 -12.07 -4.04 -2.59
C ASP A 8 -11.48 -2.81 -3.29
N LEU A 9 -12.29 -1.76 -3.45
CA LEU A 9 -11.83 -0.48 -3.99
C LEU A 9 -10.81 0.18 -3.06
N ASP A 10 -11.10 0.26 -1.76
CA ASP A 10 -10.20 0.85 -0.77
C ASP A 10 -8.87 0.07 -0.71
N LEU A 11 -8.93 -1.26 -0.68
CA LEU A 11 -7.75 -2.13 -0.72
C LEU A 11 -6.91 -1.89 -1.98
N THR A 12 -7.55 -1.83 -3.14
CA THR A 12 -6.86 -1.60 -4.42
C THR A 12 -6.17 -0.24 -4.46
N GLN A 13 -6.84 0.81 -3.98
CA GLN A 13 -6.30 2.17 -3.98
C GLN A 13 -5.12 2.31 -3.00
N LEU A 14 -5.29 1.85 -1.76
CA LEU A 14 -4.24 1.89 -0.74
C LEU A 14 -3.02 1.04 -1.16
N GLY A 15 -3.27 -0.15 -1.73
CA GLY A 15 -2.22 -1.01 -2.28
C GLY A 15 -1.44 -0.35 -3.41
N ALA A 16 -2.12 0.32 -4.34
CA ALA A 16 -1.48 1.05 -5.43
C ALA A 16 -0.61 2.22 -4.91
N GLN A 17 -1.10 2.98 -3.93
CA GLN A 17 -0.33 4.04 -3.28
C GLN A 17 0.91 3.48 -2.57
N ALA A 18 0.76 2.37 -1.85
CA ALA A 18 1.87 1.68 -1.18
C ALA A 18 2.94 1.20 -2.17
N ALA A 19 2.51 0.61 -3.29
CA ALA A 19 3.41 0.19 -4.36
C ALA A 19 4.12 1.38 -5.02
N ASN A 20 3.46 2.53 -5.15
CA ASN A 20 4.08 3.77 -5.64
C ASN A 20 5.09 4.33 -4.64
N ALA A 21 4.74 4.37 -3.36
CA ALA A 21 5.67 4.76 -2.30
C ALA A 21 6.94 3.90 -2.35
N ALA A 22 6.83 2.59 -2.56
CA ALA A 22 7.99 1.70 -2.68
C ALA A 22 8.93 2.03 -3.85
N ARG A 23 8.45 2.68 -4.90
CA ARG A 23 9.25 3.02 -6.09
C ARG A 23 10.06 4.30 -5.93
N LEU A 24 9.81 5.10 -4.89
CA LEU A 24 10.56 6.32 -4.64
C LEU A 24 12.04 6.01 -4.34
N ASP A 25 12.93 6.87 -4.84
CA ASP A 25 14.38 6.63 -4.86
C ASP A 25 15.00 6.72 -3.46
N THR A 26 14.57 7.69 -2.66
CA THR A 26 15.18 7.98 -1.36
C THR A 26 14.46 7.28 -0.20
N PRO A 27 15.18 6.82 0.83
CA PRO A 27 14.56 6.26 2.03
C PRO A 27 13.56 7.20 2.70
N ALA A 28 13.89 8.50 2.78
CA ALA A 28 13.05 9.50 3.42
C ALA A 28 11.72 9.70 2.67
N ALA A 29 11.74 9.78 1.34
CA ALA A 29 10.53 9.91 0.54
C ALA A 29 9.64 8.67 0.67
N ARG A 30 10.24 7.46 0.66
CA ARG A 30 9.51 6.22 0.90
C ARG A 30 8.82 6.18 2.24
N LEU A 31 9.54 6.55 3.31
CA LEU A 31 8.99 6.56 4.67
C LEU A 31 7.82 7.56 4.76
N SER A 32 8.00 8.78 4.28
CA SER A 32 6.96 9.81 4.29
C SER A 32 5.69 9.35 3.54
N ALA A 33 5.85 8.84 2.31
CA ALA A 33 4.73 8.37 1.51
C ALA A 33 4.03 7.15 2.14
N LEU A 34 4.78 6.19 2.69
CA LEU A 34 4.19 5.01 3.34
C LEU A 34 3.44 5.39 4.63
N THR A 35 3.96 6.34 5.40
CA THR A 35 3.26 6.88 6.58
C THR A 35 1.93 7.52 6.20
N ALA A 36 1.89 8.27 5.09
CA ALA A 36 0.64 8.86 4.60
C ALA A 36 -0.39 7.77 4.24
N VAL A 37 0.02 6.67 3.59
CA VAL A 37 -0.87 5.54 3.29
C VAL A 37 -1.41 4.90 4.57
N PHE A 38 -0.60 4.74 5.62
CA PHE A 38 -1.08 4.18 6.89
C PHE A 38 -2.02 5.13 7.64
N ALA A 39 -1.83 6.44 7.56
CA ALA A 39 -2.80 7.41 8.08
C ALA A 39 -4.14 7.25 7.35
N GLU A 40 -4.10 7.15 6.03
CA GLU A 40 -5.30 6.95 5.20
C GLU A 40 -6.00 5.61 5.48
N CYS A 41 -5.26 4.55 5.82
CA CYS A 41 -5.85 3.29 6.28
C CYS A 41 -6.73 3.50 7.52
N GLY A 42 -6.26 4.28 8.50
CA GLY A 42 -7.01 4.59 9.70
C GLY A 42 -8.25 5.43 9.41
N GLU A 43 -8.12 6.46 8.56
CA GLU A 43 -9.24 7.30 8.17
C GLU A 43 -10.34 6.51 7.42
N ARG A 44 -9.95 5.67 6.46
CA ARG A 44 -10.89 4.82 5.72
C ARG A 44 -11.50 3.72 6.57
N ALA A 45 -10.78 3.17 7.56
CA ALA A 45 -11.30 2.14 8.44
C ALA A 45 -12.53 2.61 9.24
N ASN A 46 -12.61 3.90 9.58
CA ASN A 46 -13.70 4.46 10.40
C ASN A 46 -15.09 4.39 9.74
N VAL A 47 -15.17 4.19 8.41
CA VAL A 47 -16.48 4.05 7.73
C VAL A 47 -17.03 2.63 7.77
N TYR A 48 -16.26 1.66 8.27
CA TYR A 48 -16.67 0.25 8.34
C TYR A 48 -17.29 -0.08 9.70
N TYR A 49 -18.14 -1.12 9.72
CA TYR A 49 -18.80 -1.58 10.94
C TYR A 49 -17.81 -2.02 12.04
N CYS A 50 -16.69 -2.61 11.65
CA CYS A 50 -15.59 -2.98 12.54
C CYS A 50 -14.29 -2.25 12.13
N PRO A 51 -14.06 -1.01 12.59
CA PRO A 51 -12.90 -0.21 12.19
C PRO A 51 -11.57 -0.90 12.49
N ASP A 52 -11.43 -1.56 13.64
CA ASP A 52 -10.18 -2.24 14.02
C ASP A 52 -9.81 -3.37 13.05
N THR A 53 -10.82 -4.15 12.63
CA THR A 53 -10.62 -5.23 11.66
C THR A 53 -10.31 -4.68 10.27
N ALA A 54 -11.04 -3.67 9.83
CA ALA A 54 -10.78 -3.01 8.54
C ALA A 54 -9.38 -2.37 8.48
N ALA A 55 -8.97 -1.68 9.54
CA ALA A 55 -7.64 -1.10 9.65
C ALA A 55 -6.55 -2.18 9.61
N ALA A 56 -6.72 -3.29 10.34
CA ALA A 56 -5.78 -4.40 10.33
C ALA A 56 -5.63 -5.02 8.93
N ASP A 57 -6.74 -5.23 8.22
CA ASP A 57 -6.73 -5.74 6.85
C ASP A 57 -6.06 -4.76 5.89
N PHE A 58 -6.40 -3.47 5.94
CA PHE A 58 -5.77 -2.43 5.12
C PHE A 58 -4.25 -2.40 5.33
N VAL A 59 -3.80 -2.31 6.59
CA VAL A 59 -2.37 -2.27 6.94
C VAL A 59 -1.66 -3.52 6.43
N ARG A 60 -2.26 -4.70 6.61
CA ARG A 60 -1.69 -5.97 6.15
C ARG A 60 -1.47 -5.98 4.64
N TRP A 61 -2.48 -5.62 3.86
CA TRP A 61 -2.40 -5.64 2.40
C TRP A 61 -1.46 -4.55 1.85
N VAL A 62 -1.54 -3.33 2.39
CA VAL A 62 -0.60 -2.23 2.09
C VAL A 62 0.85 -2.65 2.32
N ALA A 63 1.14 -3.31 3.45
CA ALA A 63 2.49 -3.79 3.75
C ALA A 63 2.97 -4.83 2.73
N LEU A 64 2.10 -5.76 2.31
CA LEU A 64 2.42 -6.77 1.30
C LEU A 64 2.70 -6.13 -0.07
N ASP A 65 1.88 -5.18 -0.51
CA ASP A 65 2.05 -4.49 -1.79
C ASP A 65 3.33 -3.65 -1.82
N TYR A 66 3.61 -2.91 -0.74
CA TYR A 66 4.87 -2.18 -0.59
C TYR A 66 6.08 -3.11 -0.66
N GLN A 67 6.08 -4.23 0.08
CA GLN A 67 7.17 -5.20 0.07
C GLN A 67 7.35 -5.85 -1.31
N GLY A 68 6.24 -6.23 -1.96
CA GLY A 68 6.24 -6.79 -3.31
C GLY A 68 6.88 -5.84 -4.32
N ALA A 69 6.47 -4.57 -4.29
CA ALA A 69 7.04 -3.53 -5.14
C ALA A 69 8.52 -3.28 -4.85
N ARG A 70 8.97 -3.24 -3.58
CA ARG A 70 10.40 -3.11 -3.24
C ARG A 70 11.23 -4.27 -3.76
N ARG A 71 10.73 -5.51 -3.65
CA ARG A 71 11.41 -6.69 -4.21
C ARG A 71 11.53 -6.59 -5.73
N ALA A 72 10.49 -6.10 -6.41
CA ALA A 72 10.53 -5.90 -7.87
C ALA A 72 11.55 -4.83 -8.28
N VAL A 73 11.62 -3.70 -7.59
CA VAL A 73 12.61 -2.63 -7.85
C VAL A 73 14.03 -3.16 -7.68
N ARG A 74 14.31 -3.88 -6.59
CA ARG A 74 15.64 -4.47 -6.33
C ARG A 74 16.06 -5.47 -7.40
N ARG A 75 15.14 -6.33 -7.86
CA ARG A 75 15.42 -7.29 -8.94
C ARG A 75 15.79 -6.58 -10.24
N ARG A 76 15.08 -5.50 -10.61
CA ARG A 76 15.42 -4.71 -11.81
C ARG A 76 16.79 -4.05 -11.71
N ALA A 77 17.14 -3.48 -10.56
CA ALA A 77 18.46 -2.88 -10.35
C ALA A 77 19.59 -3.92 -10.43
N GLY A 78 19.37 -5.13 -9.91
CA GLY A 78 20.35 -6.22 -10.00
C GLY A 78 20.53 -6.76 -11.43
N VAL A 79 19.49 -6.71 -12.28
CA VAL A 79 19.57 -7.11 -13.69
C VAL A 79 20.24 -6.04 -14.56
N ALA A 80 20.09 -4.75 -14.24
CA ALA A 80 20.70 -3.65 -15.00
C ALA A 80 22.19 -3.42 -14.67
N GLY A 81 22.75 -4.12 -13.68
CA GLY A 81 24.13 -4.01 -13.23
C GLY A 81 25.07 -5.13 -13.70
N VAL A 82 24.66 -5.92 -14.69
CA VAL A 82 25.45 -6.99 -15.34
C VAL A 82 25.67 -6.65 -16.80
#